data_AF-A0A1J1AB28-F1
#
_entry.id   AF-A0A1J1AB28-F1
#
_cell.length_a   1.000
_cell.length_b   1.000
_cell.length_c   1.000
_cell.angle_alpha   90.00
_cell.angle_beta   90.00
_cell.angle_gamma   90.00
#
_symmetry.space_group_name_H-M   'P 1'
#
loop_
_entity.id
_entity.type
_entity.pdbx_description
1 polymer ?
#
loop_
_entity_poly.entity_id
_entity_poly.type
_entity_poly.pdbx_seq_one_letter_code
_entity_poly.pdbx_strand_id
1 'polypeptide(L)'
;MLLVRERHADGRGFWTFPGGGARPREPLTDAVRRELDEELDCVAVVGSPVSRFWYAHVSRPSTVSVYTVFDCAVASEVHPVRGEGVLESRWVDPDQPPARTLPQVRHVLRDHGP
;
A
#
# COMPACT_ATOMS: atom_id res chain seq x y z
N MET A 1 9.35 2.75 6.94
CA MET A 1 8.38 2.23 5.93
C MET A 1 7.27 3.24 5.70
N LEU A 2 6.83 3.51 4.47
CA LEU A 2 5.71 4.41 4.20
C LEU A 2 4.38 3.65 4.26
N LEU A 3 3.43 4.15 5.06
CA LEU A 3 2.06 3.66 5.12
C LEU A 3 1.07 4.77 4.82
N VAL A 4 -0.09 4.39 4.31
CA VAL A 4 -1.25 5.25 4.07
C VAL A 4 -2.41 4.87 4.96
N ARG A 5 -3.26 5.84 5.28
CA ARG A 5 -4.49 5.63 6.04
C ARG A 5 -5.69 5.79 5.13
N GLU A 6 -6.44 4.71 4.96
CA GLU A 6 -7.69 4.68 4.20
C GLU A 6 -8.89 4.51 5.14
N ARG A 7 -10.10 4.44 4.59
CA ARG A 7 -11.36 4.23 5.32
C ARG A 7 -12.06 2.96 4.86
N HIS A 8 -12.40 2.08 5.81
CA HIS A 8 -13.32 0.98 5.51
C HIS A 8 -14.73 1.50 5.18
N ALA A 9 -15.56 0.64 4.57
CA ALA A 9 -16.96 0.95 4.30
C ALA A 9 -17.77 1.34 5.56
N ASP A 10 -17.34 0.88 6.75
CA ASP A 10 -17.96 1.21 8.05
C ASP A 10 -17.50 2.56 8.65
N GLY A 11 -16.69 3.33 7.91
CA GLY A 11 -16.20 4.64 8.31
C GLY A 11 -14.91 4.60 9.15
N ARG A 12 -14.45 3.44 9.60
CA ARG A 12 -13.28 3.32 10.48
C ARG A 12 -11.98 3.26 9.66
N GLY A 13 -11.04 4.19 9.90
CA GLY A 13 -9.79 4.22 9.12
C GLY A 13 -8.68 3.23 9.49
N PHE A 14 -8.06 2.57 8.52
CA PHE A 14 -7.01 1.56 8.72
C PHE A 14 -5.72 1.96 8.01
N TRP A 15 -4.59 1.38 8.41
CA TRP A 15 -3.29 1.65 7.80
C TRP A 15 -2.85 0.50 6.90
N THR A 16 -2.35 0.82 5.71
CA THR A 16 -1.87 -0.14 4.71
C THR A 16 -0.67 0.43 3.93
N PHE A 17 -0.06 -0.38 3.08
CA PHE A 17 0.85 0.15 2.05
C PHE A 17 0.06 0.88 0.98
N PRO A 18 0.61 1.97 0.40
CA PRO A 18 0.02 2.57 -0.80
C PRO A 18 0.03 1.56 -1.95
N GLY A 19 -0.94 1.69 -2.85
CA GLY A 19 -1.03 0.85 -4.04
C GLY A 19 -2.43 0.29 -4.29
N GLY A 20 -2.62 -0.18 -5.51
CA GLY A 20 -3.90 -0.69 -5.98
C GLY A 20 -3.76 -1.80 -7.01
N GLY A 21 -4.85 -2.00 -7.77
CA GLY A 21 -4.95 -3.09 -8.72
C GLY A 21 -4.22 -2.78 -10.03
N ALA A 22 -3.34 -3.68 -10.45
CA ALA A 22 -2.77 -3.61 -11.80
C ALA A 22 -3.87 -3.74 -12.86
N ARG A 23 -3.78 -2.91 -13.90
CA ARG A 23 -4.68 -2.94 -15.05
C ARG A 23 -4.36 -4.14 -15.96
N PRO A 24 -5.28 -4.59 -16.82
CA PRO A 24 -5.00 -5.71 -17.73
C PRO A 24 -3.77 -5.42 -18.61
N ARG A 25 -2.78 -6.31 -18.54
CA ARG A 25 -1.48 -6.23 -19.24
C ARG A 25 -0.55 -5.10 -18.77
N GLU A 26 -0.86 -4.44 -17.66
CA GLU A 26 0.03 -3.47 -17.02
C GLU A 26 1.14 -4.20 -16.24
N PRO A 27 2.42 -3.88 -16.47
CA PRO A 27 3.51 -4.38 -15.65
C PRO A 27 3.31 -3.96 -14.20
N LEU A 28 3.58 -4.86 -13.24
CA LEU A 28 3.38 -4.55 -11.82
C LEU A 28 4.17 -3.33 -11.33
N THR A 29 5.37 -3.11 -11.88
CA THR A 29 6.17 -1.93 -11.55
C THR A 29 5.51 -0.64 -12.02
N ASP A 30 4.81 -0.69 -13.15
CA ASP A 30 4.12 0.48 -13.71
C ASP A 30 2.83 0.75 -12.95
N ALA A 31 2.13 -0.30 -12.53
CA ALA A 31 1.02 -0.19 -11.59
C ALA A 31 1.48 0.51 -10.29
N VAL A 32 2.59 0.09 -9.68
CA VAL A 32 3.11 0.75 -8.47
C VAL A 32 3.42 2.22 -8.71
N ARG A 33 4.10 2.57 -9.82
CA ARG A 33 4.40 3.97 -10.15
C ARG A 33 3.12 4.80 -10.29
N ARG A 34 2.14 4.27 -11.03
CA ARG A 34 0.86 4.93 -11.25
C ARG A 34 0.10 5.13 -9.95
N GLU A 35 0.01 4.11 -9.11
CA GLU A 35 -0.75 4.20 -7.86
C GLU A 35 -0.08 5.16 -6.87
N LEU A 36 1.26 5.22 -6.83
CA LEU A 36 1.98 6.22 -6.01
C LEU A 36 1.77 7.64 -6.52
N ASP A 37 1.64 7.84 -7.83
CA ASP A 37 1.27 9.12 -8.43
C ASP A 37 -0.19 9.47 -8.11
N GLU A 38 -1.13 8.56 -8.33
CA GLU A 38 -2.56 8.75 -8.09
C GLU A 38 -2.87 9.01 -6.60
N GLU A 39 -2.36 8.18 -5.69
CA GLU A 39 -2.70 8.23 -4.26
C GLU A 39 -1.91 9.27 -3.46
N LEU A 40 -0.69 9.57 -3.89
CA LEU A 40 0.28 10.32 -3.10
C LEU A 40 0.95 11.47 -3.83
N ASP A 41 0.61 11.73 -5.10
CA ASP A 41 1.20 12.79 -5.93
C ASP A 41 2.74 12.78 -5.81
N CYS A 42 3.32 11.58 -5.90
CA CYS A 42 4.74 11.38 -5.67
C CYS A 42 5.41 10.48 -6.70
N VAL A 43 6.69 10.80 -6.96
CA VAL A 43 7.56 10.04 -7.84
C VAL A 43 8.39 9.07 -7.00
N ALA A 44 8.47 7.81 -7.43
CA ALA A 44 9.31 6.81 -6.79
C ALA A 44 10.06 5.93 -7.82
N VAL A 45 11.25 5.50 -7.42
CA VAL A 45 11.99 4.44 -8.10
C VAL A 45 11.52 3.10 -7.55
N VAL A 46 10.82 2.33 -8.39
CA VAL A 46 10.33 0.99 -8.04
C VAL A 46 11.43 -0.04 -8.31
N GLY A 47 11.84 -0.74 -7.25
CA GLY A 47 12.85 -1.78 -7.26
C GLY A 47 12.26 -3.20 -7.43
N SER A 48 12.86 -4.17 -6.76
CA SER A 48 12.44 -5.57 -6.81
C SER A 48 11.24 -5.87 -5.91
N PRO A 49 10.40 -6.88 -6.25
CA PRO A 49 9.40 -7.38 -5.33
C PRO A 49 10.08 -7.99 -4.09
N VAL A 50 9.58 -7.65 -2.90
CA VAL A 50 10.11 -8.14 -1.61
C VAL A 50 9.19 -9.15 -0.95
N SER A 51 7.89 -9.08 -1.21
CA SER A 51 6.91 -9.98 -0.60
C SER A 51 5.71 -10.21 -1.50
N ARG A 52 4.98 -11.30 -1.25
CA ARG A 52 3.72 -11.62 -1.92
C ARG A 52 2.78 -12.31 -0.95
N PHE A 53 1.53 -11.82 -0.87
CA PHE A 53 0.51 -12.44 -0.03
C PHE A 53 -0.87 -12.44 -0.71
N TRP A 54 -1.71 -13.37 -0.28
CA TRP A 54 -3.09 -13.50 -0.75
C TRP A 54 -4.04 -12.75 0.17
N TYR A 55 -5.04 -12.10 -0.41
CA TYR A 55 -6.07 -11.38 0.31
C TYR A 55 -7.45 -11.82 -0.15
N ALA A 56 -8.20 -12.47 0.73
CA ALA A 56 -9.58 -12.83 0.49
C ALA A 56 -10.49 -11.64 0.85
N HIS A 57 -11.28 -11.18 -0.11
CA HIS A 57 -12.15 -10.02 0.09
C HIS A 57 -13.38 -10.40 0.89
N VAL A 58 -13.57 -9.77 2.05
CA VAL A 58 -14.77 -9.96 2.87
C VAL A 58 -16.01 -9.34 2.19
N SER A 59 -15.83 -8.22 1.48
CA SER A 59 -16.92 -7.51 0.78
C SER A 59 -17.27 -8.11 -0.58
N ARG A 60 -16.44 -9.01 -1.12
CA ARG A 60 -16.64 -9.67 -2.43
C ARG A 60 -16.42 -11.18 -2.27
N PRO A 61 -17.47 -11.95 -1.94
CA PRO A 61 -17.37 -13.40 -1.75
C PRO A 61 -16.67 -14.06 -2.95
N SER A 62 -15.87 -15.10 -2.69
CA SER A 62 -15.11 -15.85 -3.71
C SER A 62 -14.09 -15.04 -4.52
N THR A 63 -13.77 -13.81 -4.09
CA THR A 63 -12.72 -13.00 -4.71
C THR A 63 -11.46 -13.04 -3.87
N VAL A 64 -10.34 -13.45 -4.47
CA VAL A 64 -9.02 -13.40 -3.86
C VAL A 64 -8.11 -12.54 -4.74
N SER A 65 -7.43 -11.58 -4.12
CA SER A 65 -6.38 -10.79 -4.77
C SER A 65 -5.01 -11.27 -4.32
N VAL A 66 -4.05 -11.19 -5.23
CA VAL A 66 -2.63 -11.32 -4.91
C VAL A 66 -2.06 -9.93 -4.77
N TYR A 67 -1.43 -9.67 -3.64
CA TYR A 67 -0.62 -8.48 -3.45
C TYR A 67 0.85 -8.85 -3.62
N THR A 68 1.58 -8.06 -4.41
CA THR A 68 3.03 -8.11 -4.51
C THR A 68 3.55 -6.78 -3.98
N VAL A 69 4.40 -6.82 -2.96
CA VAL A 69 5.01 -5.64 -2.34
C VAL A 69 6.36 -5.39 -2.98
N PHE A 70 6.65 -4.15 -3.32
CA PHE A 70 7.91 -3.73 -3.94
C PHE A 70 8.71 -2.85 -3.00
N ASP A 71 10.03 -3.02 -3.02
CA ASP A 71 10.93 -2.02 -2.45
C ASP A 71 10.93 -0.78 -3.36
N CYS A 72 10.75 0.40 -2.75
CA CYS A 72 10.59 1.65 -3.48
C CYS A 72 11.36 2.78 -2.78
N ALA A 73 12.09 3.56 -3.56
CA ALA A 73 12.72 4.80 -3.09
C ALA A 73 11.90 6.00 -3.57
N VAL A 74 11.27 6.71 -2.63
CA VAL A 74 10.54 7.94 -2.93
C VAL A 74 11.53 9.04 -3.30
N ALA A 75 11.30 9.70 -4.43
CA ALA A 75 12.19 10.68 -5.05
C ALA A 75 11.61 12.11 -5.03
N SER A 76 10.42 12.31 -4.47
CA SER A 76 9.75 13.61 -4.31
C SER A 76 9.07 13.74 -2.94
N GLU A 77 8.42 14.87 -2.70
CA GLU A 77 7.48 14.99 -1.58
C GLU A 77 6.28 14.04 -1.76
N VAL A 78 5.62 13.73 -0.65
CA VAL A 78 4.46 12.83 -0.58
C VAL A 78 3.25 13.63 -0.15
N HIS A 79 2.23 13.71 -1.00
CA HIS A 79 0.99 14.44 -0.76
C HIS A 79 -0.24 13.53 -0.90
N PRO A 80 -0.83 13.08 0.21
CA PRO A 80 -2.07 12.29 0.21
C PRO A 80 -3.19 12.90 -0.64
N VAL A 81 -3.66 12.16 -1.64
CA VAL A 81 -4.76 12.56 -2.50
C VAL A 81 -6.06 12.01 -1.94
N ARG A 82 -6.84 12.87 -1.26
CA ARG A 82 -8.13 12.48 -0.65
C ARG A 82 -9.16 11.95 -1.65
N GLY A 83 -9.08 12.38 -2.91
CA GLY A 83 -9.93 11.90 -4.01
C GLY A 83 -9.77 10.40 -4.26
N GLU A 84 -8.56 9.88 -4.06
CA GLU A 84 -8.20 8.46 -4.20
C GLU A 84 -8.39 7.66 -2.90
N GLY A 85 -9.08 8.24 -1.91
CA GLY A 85 -9.38 7.53 -0.65
C GLY A 85 -8.27 7.53 0.39
N VAL A 86 -7.11 8.13 0.10
CA VAL A 86 -6.01 8.29 1.06
C VAL A 86 -6.24 9.51 1.95
N LEU A 87 -6.39 9.27 3.25
CA LEU A 87 -6.68 10.32 4.24
C LEU A 87 -5.42 10.94 4.84
N GLU A 88 -4.35 10.16 4.92
CA GLU A 88 -3.10 10.48 5.59
C GLU A 88 -2.00 9.55 5.07
N SER A 89 -0.75 10.03 5.03
CA SER A 89 0.44 9.20 4.83
C SER A 89 1.40 9.37 6.00
N ARG A 90 2.20 8.35 6.28
CA ARG A 90 3.19 8.40 7.37
C ARG A 90 4.36 7.45 7.12
N TRP A 91 5.57 7.97 7.28
CA TRP A 91 6.75 7.15 7.48
C TRP A 91 6.73 6.60 8.92
N VAL A 92 6.68 5.28 9.05
CA VAL A 92 6.62 4.58 10.33
C VAL A 92 7.86 3.74 10.57
N ASP A 93 8.19 3.58 11.84
CA ASP A 93 9.03 2.50 12.35
C ASP A 93 8.30 1.16 12.12
N PRO A 94 8.87 0.22 11.36
CA PRO A 94 8.24 -1.08 11.10
C PRO A 94 8.02 -1.92 12.36
N ASP A 95 8.78 -1.69 13.44
CA ASP A 95 8.60 -2.38 14.72
C ASP A 95 7.45 -1.78 15.55
N GLN A 96 7.01 -0.56 15.20
CA GLN A 96 5.96 0.17 15.90
C GLN A 96 4.88 0.68 14.94
N PRO A 97 4.22 -0.22 14.17
CA PRO A 97 3.18 0.19 13.26
C PRO A 97 1.94 0.70 14.02
N PRO A 98 1.16 1.62 13.45
CA PRO A 98 -0.09 2.06 14.04
C PRO A 98 -1.04 0.92 14.46
N ALA A 99 -1.85 1.16 15.50
CA ALA A 99 -2.72 0.15 16.11
C ALA A 99 -3.73 -0.49 15.14
N ARG A 100 -4.05 0.18 14.01
CA ARG A 100 -4.98 -0.29 12.98
C ARG A 100 -4.32 -0.59 11.63
N THR A 101 -3.03 -0.95 11.65
CA THR A 101 -2.37 -1.50 10.47
C THR A 101 -2.90 -2.89 10.15
N LEU A 102 -3.19 -3.16 8.88
CA LEU A 102 -3.70 -4.45 8.42
C LEU A 102 -2.76 -5.59 8.86
N PRO A 103 -3.28 -6.75 9.29
CA PRO A 103 -2.46 -7.86 9.77
C PRO A 103 -1.40 -8.34 8.76
N GLN A 104 -1.73 -8.36 7.47
CA GLN A 104 -0.82 -8.75 6.40
C GLN A 104 0.32 -7.74 6.26
N VAL A 105 0.02 -6.45 6.33
CA VAL A 105 1.02 -5.37 6.29
C VAL A 105 1.96 -5.49 7.49
N ARG A 106 1.43 -5.77 8.70
CA ARG A 106 2.26 -6.04 9.88
C ARG A 106 3.17 -7.27 9.74
N HIS A 107 2.79 -8.25 8.93
CA HIS A 107 3.65 -9.40 8.65
C HIS A 107 4.82 -8.97 7.77
N VAL A 108 4.53 -8.26 6.67
CA VAL A 108 5.56 -7.73 5.76
C VAL A 108 6.52 -6.78 6.49
N LEU A 109 6.01 -5.90 7.37
CA LEU A 109 6.86 -4.99 8.14
C LEU A 109 7.85 -5.72 9.06
N ARG A 110 7.46 -6.86 9.63
CA ARG A 110 8.34 -7.66 10.50
C ARG A 110 9.40 -8.42 9.71
N ASP A 111 9.05 -8.90 8.52
CA ASP A 111 9.95 -9.72 7.70
C ASP A 111 10.95 -8.86 6.91
N HIS A 112 10.65 -7.57 6.73
CA HIS A 112 11.44 -6.62 5.93
C HIS A 112 11.69 -5.30 6.67
N GLY A 113 11.62 -5.31 8.00
CA GLY A 113 12.14 -4.22 8.84
C GLY A 113 13.67 -4.10 8.65
N PRO A 114 14.26 -2.93 8.95
CA PRO A 114 15.70 -2.70 8.84
C PRO A 114 16.53 -3.68 9.67
#